data_AF-A0A8H9WRS5-F1
#
_entry.id   AF-A0A8H9WRS5-F1
#
_cell.length_a   1.000
_cell.length_b   1.000
_cell.length_c   1.000
_cell.angle_alpha   90.00
_cell.angle_beta   90.00
_cell.angle_gamma   90.00
#
_symmetry.space_group_name_H-M   'P 1'
#
loop_
_entity.id
_entity.type
_entity.pdbx_description
1 polymer ?
#
loop_
_entity_poly.entity_id
_entity_poly.type
_entity_poly.pdbx_seq_one_letter_code
_entity_poly.pdbx_strand_id
1 'polypeptide(L)'
;MKGDREVCLEVGMNDYLTKPIDLRALADALKRWLPAGEHAVDALGQSEQPEVMSHPSVFDRATLKRRLMDDDELTKTVEYAFLEEIPTLIEALKDGLQEGDAEQVGRHAHSIKGASANVCPEALRDVAHQIETAGREGDLGPALAQMTDLEVQFELVKQEMLPAG
;
A
#
# COMPACT_ATOMS: atom_id res chain seq x y z
N MET A 1 -0.21 27.08 -2.11
CA MET A 1 -0.10 26.25 -0.89
C MET A 1 1.30 25.70 -0.87
N LYS A 2 2.02 25.86 0.25
CA LYS A 2 3.33 25.20 0.41
C LYS A 2 3.10 23.70 0.44
N GLY A 3 3.92 22.92 -0.26
CA GLY A 3 3.79 21.46 -0.25
C GLY A 3 4.25 20.89 1.10
N ASP A 4 3.78 19.69 1.45
CA ASP A 4 4.15 18.99 2.71
C ASP A 4 5.68 18.92 2.90
N ARG A 5 6.43 18.79 1.81
CA ARG A 5 7.90 18.84 1.82
C ARG A 5 8.45 20.14 2.40
N GLU A 6 7.90 21.29 2.01
CA GLU A 6 8.36 22.60 2.46
C GLU A 6 8.03 22.81 3.94
N VAL A 7 6.85 22.34 4.38
CA VAL A 7 6.45 22.36 5.79
C VAL A 7 7.40 21.51 6.64
N CYS A 8 7.74 20.30 6.19
CA CYS A 8 8.66 19.40 6.90
C CYS A 8 10.07 19.98 7.01
N LEU A 9 10.58 20.62 5.95
CA LEU A 9 11.91 21.24 5.97
C LEU A 9 11.94 22.51 6.85
N GLU A 10 10.85 23.29 6.88
CA GLU A 10 10.75 24.50 7.69
C GLU A 10 10.74 24.22 9.20
N VAL A 11 10.24 23.04 9.62
CA VAL A 11 10.29 22.62 11.04
C VAL A 11 11.60 21.95 11.43
N GLY A 12 12.60 21.94 10.55
CA GLY A 12 13.96 21.48 10.84
C GLY A 12 14.23 20.01 10.53
N MET A 13 13.39 19.33 9.74
CA MET A 13 13.71 17.98 9.26
C MET A 13 14.83 18.02 8.21
N ASN A 14 15.68 16.99 8.20
CA ASN A 14 16.78 16.88 7.24
C ASN A 14 16.29 16.52 5.83
N ASP A 15 15.23 15.73 5.72
CA ASP A 15 14.64 15.35 4.43
C ASP A 15 13.16 14.95 4.59
N TYR A 16 12.51 14.64 3.47
CA TYR A 16 11.10 14.27 3.41
C TYR A 16 10.87 13.10 2.44
N LEU A 17 10.17 12.06 2.91
CA LEU A 17 9.68 10.95 2.09
C LEU A 17 8.17 10.82 2.29
N THR A 18 7.44 10.76 1.18
CA THR A 18 5.98 10.54 1.17
C THR A 18 5.65 9.06 1.33
N LYS A 19 4.53 8.74 1.98
CA LYS A 19 3.94 7.41 1.84
C LYS A 19 3.32 7.25 0.43
N PRO A 20 3.34 6.03 -0.15
CA PRO A 20 4.06 4.87 0.33
C PRO A 20 5.58 5.05 0.19
N ILE A 21 6.33 4.51 1.15
CA ILE A 21 7.79 4.64 1.15
C ILE A 21 8.37 3.78 0.02
N ASP A 22 9.10 4.44 -0.89
CA ASP A 22 9.92 3.77 -1.89
C ASP A 22 11.30 3.42 -1.29
N LEU A 23 11.70 2.14 -1.33
CA LEU A 23 12.94 1.69 -0.70
C LEU A 23 14.20 2.23 -1.40
N ARG A 24 14.15 2.57 -2.69
CA ARG A 24 15.29 3.19 -3.40
C ARG A 24 15.44 4.64 -2.94
N ALA A 25 14.34 5.38 -2.89
CA ALA A 25 14.33 6.74 -2.35
C ALA A 25 14.79 6.78 -0.88
N LEU A 26 14.37 5.80 -0.09
CA LEU A 26 14.85 5.62 1.28
C LEU A 26 16.34 5.29 1.33
N ALA A 27 16.82 4.36 0.51
CA ALA A 27 18.24 4.00 0.45
C ALA A 27 19.10 5.20 0.03
N ASP A 28 18.64 6.01 -0.92
CA ASP A 28 19.35 7.21 -1.36
C ASP A 28 19.36 8.30 -0.28
N ALA A 29 18.25 8.50 0.44
CA ALA A 29 18.22 9.37 1.60
C ALA A 29 19.19 8.88 2.70
N LEU A 30 19.19 7.58 3.00
CA LEU A 30 20.12 7.00 3.96
C LEU A 30 21.58 7.16 3.52
N LYS A 31 21.91 6.90 2.26
CA LYS A 31 23.27 7.14 1.70
C LYS A 31 23.69 8.59 1.81
N ARG A 32 22.75 9.54 1.63
CA ARG A 32 23.02 10.97 1.69
C ARG A 32 23.29 11.46 3.11
N TRP A 33 22.58 10.91 4.09
CA TRP A 33 22.56 11.42 5.46
C TRP A 33 23.37 10.59 6.46
N LEU A 34 23.67 9.32 6.15
CA LEU A 34 24.59 8.52 6.95
C LEU A 34 26.04 8.82 6.54
N PRO A 35 26.97 8.96 7.51
CA PRO A 35 28.39 9.04 7.20
C PRO A 35 28.81 7.79 6.42
N ALA A 36 29.63 7.99 5.38
CA ALA A 36 30.08 6.92 4.51
C ALA A 36 30.88 5.87 5.30
N GLY A 37 30.20 4.85 5.81
CA GLY A 37 30.78 3.54 6.07
C GLY A 37 30.87 2.81 4.74
N GLU A 38 32.06 2.34 4.40
CA GLU A 38 32.41 1.70 3.12
C GLU A 38 31.51 0.50 2.79
N HIS A 39 30.40 0.71 2.09
CA HIS A 39 29.73 -0.32 1.32
C HIS A 39 29.23 0.26 0.00
N ALA A 40 30.10 0.18 -1.01
CA ALA A 40 29.71 0.35 -2.39
C ALA A 40 28.78 -0.81 -2.78
N VAL A 41 27.48 -0.53 -2.91
CA VAL A 41 26.61 -1.33 -3.77
C VAL A 41 26.74 -0.79 -5.17
N ASP A 42 27.47 -1.56 -5.97
CA ASP A 42 27.77 -1.34 -7.36
C ASP A 42 26.50 -1.30 -8.22
N ALA A 43 26.63 -0.62 -9.36
CA ALA A 43 25.56 -0.16 -10.24
C ALA A 43 24.58 -1.26 -10.69
N LEU A 44 23.28 -0.95 -10.62
CA LEU A 44 22.26 -1.66 -11.39
C LEU A 44 21.57 -0.68 -12.33
N GLY A 45 21.84 -0.92 -13.61
CA GLY A 45 21.54 -0.06 -14.73
C GLY A 45 20.06 0.19 -14.97
N GLN A 46 19.84 1.31 -15.64
CA GLN A 46 18.59 1.66 -16.28
C GLN A 46 18.30 0.63 -17.38
N SER A 47 17.18 -0.06 -17.27
CA SER A 47 16.55 -0.74 -18.41
C SER A 47 15.10 -0.31 -18.47
N GLU A 48 14.84 0.74 -19.25
CA GLU A 48 13.52 0.99 -19.83
C GLU A 48 13.27 -0.10 -20.87
N GLN A 49 12.27 -0.95 -20.63
CA GLN A 49 11.73 -1.88 -21.62
C GLN A 49 10.19 -1.81 -21.62
N PRO A 50 9.57 -2.04 -22.79
CA PRO A 50 8.32 -1.41 -23.16
C PRO A 50 7.12 -2.00 -22.41
N GLU A 51 6.15 -1.12 -22.13
CA GLU A 51 4.84 -1.45 -21.59
C GLU A 51 4.13 -2.44 -22.52
N VAL A 52 4.13 -3.71 -22.11
CA VAL A 52 3.16 -4.67 -22.61
C VAL A 52 1.83 -4.29 -21.98
N MET A 53 0.89 -3.83 -22.80
CA MET A 53 -0.51 -3.70 -22.39
C MET A 53 -1.05 -5.09 -22.03
N SER A 54 -0.90 -5.50 -20.78
CA SER A 54 -1.70 -6.57 -20.19
C SER A 54 -2.97 -5.98 -19.61
N HIS A 55 -4.03 -6.79 -19.60
CA HIS A 55 -5.33 -6.54 -18.96
C HIS A 55 -5.18 -5.80 -17.62
N PRO A 56 -6.18 -5.03 -17.15
CA PRO A 56 -6.12 -4.40 -15.83
C PRO A 56 -5.88 -5.48 -14.79
N SER A 57 -4.61 -5.66 -14.41
CA SER A 57 -4.18 -6.72 -13.53
C SER A 57 -4.73 -6.37 -12.16
N VAL A 58 -5.28 -7.33 -11.43
CA VAL A 58 -5.73 -7.09 -10.05
C VAL A 58 -4.54 -7.09 -9.08
N PHE A 59 -3.36 -7.49 -9.56
CA PHE A 59 -2.10 -7.48 -8.82
C PHE A 59 -0.91 -7.21 -9.76
N ASP A 60 -0.10 -6.18 -9.50
CA ASP A 60 1.13 -5.92 -10.28
C ASP A 60 2.36 -6.38 -9.49
N ARG A 61 2.62 -7.68 -9.58
CA ARG A 61 3.78 -8.32 -8.93
C ARG A 61 5.11 -7.72 -9.40
N ALA A 62 5.22 -7.33 -10.67
CA ALA A 62 6.45 -6.74 -11.20
C ALA A 62 6.75 -5.38 -10.55
N THR A 63 5.73 -4.55 -10.36
CA THR A 63 5.89 -3.29 -9.61
C THR A 63 6.26 -3.53 -8.16
N LEU A 64 5.63 -4.49 -7.48
CA LEU A 64 5.99 -4.85 -6.10
C LEU A 64 7.46 -5.25 -6.00
N LYS A 65 7.93 -6.16 -6.87
CA LYS A 65 9.33 -6.61 -6.91
C LYS A 65 10.29 -5.43 -7.12
N ARG A 66 10.03 -4.57 -8.10
CA ARG A 66 10.90 -3.40 -8.37
C ARG A 66 11.05 -2.47 -7.18
N ARG A 67 9.96 -2.25 -6.41
CA ARG A 67 9.95 -1.47 -5.18
C ARG A 67 10.75 -2.15 -4.06
N LEU A 68 10.73 -3.47 -4.04
CA LEU A 68 11.47 -4.32 -3.12
C LEU A 68 12.86 -4.71 -3.66
N MET A 69 13.43 -3.89 -4.55
CA MET A 69 14.78 -4.07 -5.11
C MET A 69 14.99 -5.44 -5.79
N ASP A 70 13.92 -5.99 -6.38
CA ASP A 70 13.88 -7.29 -7.04
C ASP A 70 14.22 -8.47 -6.12
N ASP A 71 14.10 -8.29 -4.80
CA ASP A 71 14.31 -9.32 -3.78
C ASP A 71 13.06 -10.23 -3.67
N ASP A 72 13.20 -11.47 -4.17
CA ASP A 72 12.14 -12.47 -4.19
C ASP A 72 11.68 -12.92 -2.79
N GLU A 73 12.60 -13.03 -1.83
CA GLU A 73 12.26 -13.49 -0.48
C GLU A 73 11.57 -12.39 0.33
N LEU A 74 12.02 -11.13 0.17
CA LEU A 74 11.31 -9.98 0.72
C LEU A 74 9.93 -9.82 0.06
N THR A 75 9.82 -10.03 -1.25
CA THR A 75 8.54 -9.98 -1.96
C THR A 75 7.54 -10.98 -1.40
N LYS A 76 7.94 -12.25 -1.24
CA LYS A 76 7.10 -13.28 -0.62
C LYS A 76 6.72 -12.91 0.81
N THR A 77 7.68 -12.39 1.59
CA THR A 77 7.44 -11.98 2.99
C THR A 77 6.34 -10.92 3.06
N VAL A 78 6.39 -9.93 2.18
CA VAL A 78 5.38 -8.86 2.10
C VAL A 78 4.03 -9.40 1.61
N GLU A 79 4.02 -10.29 0.61
CA GLU A 79 2.80 -10.94 0.14
C GLU A 79 2.13 -11.76 1.25
N TYR A 80 2.87 -12.58 2.00
CA TYR A 80 2.33 -13.35 3.12
C TYR A 80 1.80 -12.45 4.24
N ALA A 81 2.55 -11.43 4.63
CA ALA A 81 2.10 -10.48 5.66
C ALA A 81 0.80 -9.78 5.24
N PHE A 82 0.69 -9.39 3.97
CA PHE A 82 -0.53 -8.81 3.42
C PHE A 82 -1.72 -9.78 3.47
N LEU A 83 -1.51 -11.05 3.08
CA LEU A 83 -2.54 -12.08 3.09
C LEU A 83 -3.01 -12.46 4.49
N GLU A 84 -2.18 -12.29 5.52
CA GLU A 84 -2.55 -12.49 6.93
C GLU A 84 -3.25 -11.28 7.55
N GLU A 85 -2.81 -10.06 7.20
CA GLU A 85 -3.31 -8.84 7.82
C GLU A 85 -4.70 -8.44 7.31
N ILE A 86 -4.92 -8.47 5.99
CA ILE A 86 -6.15 -7.93 5.38
C ILE A 86 -7.42 -8.65 5.85
N PRO A 87 -7.49 -10.00 5.98
CA PRO A 87 -8.67 -10.66 6.53
C PRO A 87 -9.01 -10.18 7.95
N THR A 88 -8.00 -9.98 8.79
CA THR A 88 -8.17 -9.46 10.16
C THR A 88 -8.77 -8.05 10.15
N LEU A 89 -8.32 -7.20 9.22
CA LEU A 89 -8.86 -5.84 9.07
C LEU A 89 -10.29 -5.83 8.49
N ILE A 90 -10.62 -6.75 7.59
CA ILE A 90 -11.98 -6.92 7.04
C ILE A 90 -12.96 -7.34 8.13
N GLU A 91 -12.58 -8.26 9.01
CA GLU A 91 -13.44 -8.65 10.14
C GLU A 91 -13.61 -7.48 11.13
N ALA A 92 -12.55 -6.75 11.47
CA ALA A 92 -12.65 -5.57 12.32
C ALA A 92 -13.54 -4.47 11.70
N LEU A 93 -13.53 -4.33 10.36
CA LEU A 93 -14.47 -3.45 9.66
C LEU A 93 -15.92 -3.89 9.84
N LYS A 94 -16.20 -5.19 9.72
CA LYS A 94 -17.55 -5.74 9.93
C LYS A 94 -18.04 -5.47 11.35
N ASP A 95 -17.19 -5.69 12.34
CA ASP A 95 -17.52 -5.43 13.74
C ASP A 95 -17.84 -3.94 13.96
N GLY A 96 -16.99 -3.03 13.47
CA GLY A 96 -17.24 -1.59 13.55
C GLY A 96 -18.53 -1.16 12.86
N LEU A 97 -18.88 -1.78 11.72
CA LEU A 97 -20.16 -1.52 11.04
C LEU A 97 -21.37 -2.03 11.83
N GLN A 98 -21.25 -3.18 12.50
CA GLN A 98 -22.32 -3.72 13.35
C GLN A 98 -22.55 -2.86 14.61
N GLU A 99 -21.46 -2.34 15.19
CA GLU A 99 -21.50 -1.46 16.36
C GLU A 99 -21.91 -0.02 16.03
N GLY A 100 -21.90 0.35 14.73
CA GLY A 100 -22.15 1.72 14.28
C GLY A 100 -21.00 2.68 14.60
N ASP A 101 -19.79 2.15 14.83
CA ASP A 101 -18.60 2.94 15.17
C ASP A 101 -17.90 3.43 13.90
N ALA A 102 -18.30 4.61 13.43
CA ALA A 102 -17.75 5.21 12.24
C ALA A 102 -16.25 5.53 12.32
N GLU A 103 -15.74 5.79 13.53
CA GLU A 103 -14.32 6.08 13.73
C GLU A 103 -13.48 4.81 13.56
N GLN A 104 -13.91 3.70 14.16
CA GLN A 104 -13.26 2.40 13.96
C GLN A 104 -13.30 1.98 12.48
N VAL A 105 -14.46 2.11 11.83
CA VAL A 105 -14.61 1.81 10.40
C VAL A 105 -13.61 2.63 9.56
N GLY A 106 -13.54 3.94 9.79
CA GLY A 106 -12.62 4.81 9.08
C GLY A 106 -11.16 4.40 9.26
N ARG A 107 -10.75 4.06 10.49
CA ARG A 107 -9.37 3.64 10.80
C ARG A 107 -8.99 2.31 10.13
N HIS A 108 -9.85 1.30 10.20
CA HIS A 108 -9.54 -0.01 9.59
C HIS A 108 -9.50 0.08 8.07
N ALA A 109 -10.42 0.85 7.46
CA ALA A 109 -10.40 1.11 6.03
C ALA A 109 -9.14 1.88 5.59
N HIS A 110 -8.68 2.85 6.40
CA HIS A 110 -7.41 3.54 6.16
C HIS A 110 -6.22 2.57 6.16
N SER A 111 -6.17 1.63 7.10
CA SER A 111 -5.11 0.61 7.16
C SER A 111 -5.12 -0.29 5.93
N ILE A 112 -6.30 -0.77 5.49
CA ILE A 112 -6.43 -1.56 4.26
C ILE A 112 -5.95 -0.75 3.05
N LYS A 113 -6.39 0.50 2.90
CA LYS A 113 -5.94 1.40 1.83
C LYS A 113 -4.41 1.54 1.81
N GLY A 114 -3.81 1.72 2.98
CA GLY A 114 -2.36 1.83 3.14
C GLY A 114 -1.60 0.57 2.74
N ALA A 115 -2.08 -0.59 3.19
CA ALA A 115 -1.52 -1.89 2.83
C ALA A 115 -1.64 -2.16 1.31
N SER A 116 -2.78 -1.83 0.71
CA SER A 116 -3.02 -2.02 -0.73
C SER A 116 -2.23 -1.06 -1.62
N ALA A 117 -1.76 0.09 -1.11
CA ALA A 117 -1.07 1.12 -1.89
C ALA A 117 0.26 0.66 -2.52
N ASN A 118 0.84 -0.43 -2.01
CA ASN A 118 2.08 -1.03 -2.52
C ASN A 118 1.88 -2.24 -3.40
N VAL A 119 0.68 -2.82 -3.36
CA VAL A 119 0.46 -4.21 -3.71
C VAL A 119 -0.52 -4.30 -4.88
N CYS A 120 -1.62 -3.55 -4.85
CA CYS A 120 -2.76 -3.76 -5.75
C CYS A 120 -2.94 -2.59 -6.73
N PRO A 121 -3.34 -2.85 -7.99
CA PRO A 121 -3.86 -1.85 -8.91
C PRO A 121 -5.26 -1.42 -8.46
N GLU A 122 -5.32 -0.19 -7.97
CA GLU A 122 -6.47 0.71 -7.75
C GLU A 122 -7.73 0.12 -7.05
N ALA A 123 -8.34 -0.95 -7.53
CA ALA A 123 -9.66 -1.44 -7.10
C ALA A 123 -9.79 -1.67 -5.57
N LEU A 124 -8.99 -2.54 -4.96
CA LEU A 124 -9.07 -2.78 -3.50
C LEU A 124 -8.80 -1.51 -2.69
N ARG A 125 -7.83 -0.70 -3.14
CA ARG A 125 -7.45 0.56 -2.51
C ARG A 125 -8.60 1.59 -2.61
N ASP A 126 -9.28 1.66 -3.73
CA ASP A 126 -10.36 2.61 -4.00
C ASP A 126 -11.61 2.26 -3.21
N VAL A 127 -11.95 0.98 -3.11
CA VAL A 127 -13.04 0.52 -2.23
C VAL A 127 -12.71 0.84 -0.78
N ALA A 128 -11.50 0.55 -0.31
CA ALA A 128 -11.06 0.91 1.03
C ALA A 128 -11.10 2.44 1.27
N HIS A 129 -10.74 3.25 0.27
CA HIS A 129 -10.82 4.71 0.35
C HIS A 129 -12.27 5.22 0.44
N GLN A 130 -13.22 4.58 -0.26
CA GLN A 130 -14.65 4.92 -0.14
C GLN A 130 -15.18 4.61 1.26
N ILE A 131 -14.83 3.45 1.81
CA ILE A 131 -15.21 3.06 3.19
C ILE A 131 -14.58 3.99 4.22
N GLU A 132 -13.30 4.36 4.05
CA GLU A 132 -12.62 5.33 4.91
C GLU A 132 -13.32 6.69 4.89
N THR A 133 -13.71 7.16 3.71
CA THR A 133 -14.42 8.44 3.54
C THR A 133 -15.77 8.40 4.24
N ALA A 134 -16.54 7.32 4.05
CA ALA A 134 -17.82 7.09 4.72
C ALA A 134 -17.68 7.09 6.25
N GLY A 135 -16.69 6.38 6.79
CA GLY A 135 -16.38 6.38 8.23
C GLY A 135 -16.00 7.77 8.75
N ARG A 136 -15.19 8.53 8.01
CA ARG A 136 -14.80 9.91 8.38
C ARG A 136 -16.00 10.87 8.38
N GLU A 137 -16.94 10.67 7.46
CA GLU A 137 -18.15 11.50 7.34
C GLU A 137 -19.25 11.10 8.33
N GLY A 138 -19.09 9.96 9.01
CA GLY A 138 -20.07 9.44 9.96
C GLY A 138 -21.30 8.82 9.28
N ASP A 139 -21.28 8.65 7.95
CA ASP A 139 -22.33 7.97 7.19
C ASP A 139 -21.87 6.56 6.81
N LEU A 140 -22.32 5.57 7.58
CA LEU A 140 -21.94 4.17 7.37
C LEU A 140 -22.76 3.47 6.28
N GLY A 141 -23.80 4.11 5.72
CA GLY A 141 -24.61 3.54 4.66
C GLY A 141 -23.79 3.17 3.40
N PRO A 142 -22.99 4.10 2.86
CA PRO A 142 -22.07 3.81 1.77
C PRO A 142 -21.02 2.75 2.12
N ALA A 143 -20.49 2.75 3.35
CA ALA A 143 -19.52 1.75 3.79
C ALA A 143 -20.10 0.33 3.76
N LEU A 144 -21.32 0.14 4.26
CA LEU A 144 -22.05 -1.13 4.20
C LEU A 144 -22.22 -1.64 2.77
N ALA A 145 -22.54 -0.75 1.83
CA ALA A 145 -22.73 -1.10 0.43
C ALA A 145 -21.44 -1.55 -0.27
N GLN A 146 -20.28 -1.13 0.24
CA GLN A 146 -18.96 -1.43 -0.33
C GLN A 146 -18.30 -2.69 0.26
N MET A 147 -18.82 -3.24 1.36
CA MET A 147 -18.20 -4.41 2.01
C MET A 147 -18.09 -5.63 1.11
N THR A 148 -19.13 -5.94 0.33
CA THR A 148 -19.10 -7.07 -0.60
C THR A 148 -18.05 -6.87 -1.69
N ASP A 149 -17.91 -5.65 -2.22
CA ASP A 149 -16.89 -5.38 -3.24
C ASP A 149 -15.48 -5.47 -2.62
N LEU A 150 -15.29 -4.98 -1.38
CA LEU A 150 -14.01 -5.08 -0.67
C LEU A 150 -13.54 -6.54 -0.55
N GLU A 151 -14.44 -7.44 -0.15
CA GLU A 151 -14.16 -8.87 -0.04
C GLU A 151 -13.84 -9.51 -1.39
N VAL A 152 -14.61 -9.16 -2.43
CA VAL A 152 -14.39 -9.66 -3.79
C VAL A 152 -13.03 -9.20 -4.33
N GLN A 153 -12.69 -7.92 -4.18
CA GLN A 153 -11.41 -7.40 -4.62
C GLN A 153 -10.25 -8.06 -3.87
N PHE A 154 -10.38 -8.29 -2.56
CA PHE A 154 -9.36 -8.99 -1.79
C PHE A 154 -9.17 -10.44 -2.25
N GLU A 155 -10.25 -11.18 -2.51
CA GLU A 155 -10.14 -12.57 -2.97
C GLU A 155 -9.50 -12.66 -4.37
N LEU A 156 -9.77 -11.70 -5.27
CA LEU A 156 -9.10 -11.61 -6.56
C LEU A 156 -7.59 -11.36 -6.40
N VAL A 157 -7.18 -10.44 -5.53
CA VAL A 157 -5.76 -10.19 -5.23
C VAL A 157 -5.10 -11.46 -4.70
N LYS A 158 -5.77 -12.16 -3.79
CA LYS A 158 -5.26 -13.39 -3.18
C LYS A 158 -5.05 -14.51 -4.20
N GLN A 159 -5.93 -14.66 -5.19
CA GLN A 159 -5.77 -15.64 -6.27
C GLN A 159 -4.56 -15.36 -7.16
N GLU A 160 -4.26 -14.08 -7.42
CA GLU A 160 -3.06 -13.68 -8.18
C GLU A 160 -1.75 -13.83 -7.37
N MET A 161 -1.84 -13.67 -6.04
CA MET A 161 -0.70 -13.88 -5.15
C MET A 161 -0.35 -15.36 -4.96
N LEU A 162 -1.37 -16.21 -4.89
CA LEU A 162 -1.25 -17.66 -4.71
C LEU A 162 -1.78 -18.37 -5.98
N PRO A 163 -1.07 -18.29 -7.12
CA PRO A 163 -1.53 -18.97 -8.31
C PRO A 163 -1.70 -20.46 -8.00
N ALA A 164 -2.84 -21.01 -8.38
CA ALA A 164 -3.13 -22.43 -8.22
C ALA A 164 -1.97 -23.26 -8.80
N GLY A 165 -1.40 -24.14 -7.98
CA GLY A 165 -0.31 -25.03 -8.36
C GLY A 165 -0.68 -26.02 -9.46
#